data_AF-C9DDF8-F1
#
_entry.id   AF-C9DDF8-F1
#
_cell.length_a   1.000
_cell.length_b   1.000
_cell.length_c   1.000
_cell.angle_alpha   90.00
_cell.angle_beta   90.00
_cell.angle_gamma   90.00
#
_symmetry.space_group_name_H-M   'P 1'
#
loop_
_entity.id
_entity.type
_entity.pdbx_description
1 polymer ?
#
loop_
_entity_poly.entity_id
_entity_poly.type
_entity_poly.pdbx_seq_one_letter_code
_entity_poly.pdbx_strand_id
1 'polypeptide(L)'
;PDLTIALVLLGLCMSVLAQANSILDRPYANLGSCNQKDKLRPAQKVICDASDPHLTHYNSIVGAMMEYDGAANGHYINLWRDLPMDSPVQKRVIAAQKAYLERRDACGKDYGCILRTEKARTKELYTQQEKLEKAKLACLTQAWETAGGGPLEQRLLDGFNIFPWRMVTLANGWRLQWGTMPDQASIQSVALLDSKGRIQALGTAEKLYRSQLGQRLLEPVLRIYVANVKSLVEIVPVLSSWAAASCLRFNQSCDGEERSKCQAALAHLPRMAVYGLHCKARKTTLSCGLPSPAVKAKVEDIGFYSQ
;
A
#
# COMPACT_ATOMS: atom_id res chain seq x y z
N PRO A 1 -14.13 -17.05 14.00
CA PRO A 1 -13.05 -16.41 13.19
C PRO A 1 -12.86 -14.92 13.52
N ASP A 2 -13.94 -14.19 13.81
CA ASP A 2 -13.93 -12.73 13.99
C ASP A 2 -13.38 -12.25 15.35
N LEU A 3 -13.49 -13.07 16.40
CA LEU A 3 -13.02 -12.72 17.74
C LEU A 3 -11.48 -12.69 17.86
N THR A 4 -10.77 -13.36 16.96
CA THR A 4 -9.31 -13.59 17.08
C THR A 4 -8.48 -12.54 16.35
N ILE A 5 -9.06 -11.82 15.38
CA ILE A 5 -8.42 -10.63 14.79
C ILE A 5 -8.40 -9.54 15.86
N ALA A 6 -9.51 -9.34 16.59
CA ALA A 6 -9.64 -8.33 17.64
C ALA A 6 -8.57 -8.42 18.76
N LEU A 7 -8.16 -9.63 19.16
CA LEU A 7 -7.10 -9.82 20.16
C LEU A 7 -5.68 -9.51 19.65
N VAL A 8 -5.43 -9.61 18.34
CA VAL A 8 -4.18 -9.13 17.72
C VAL A 8 -4.15 -7.61 17.62
N LEU A 9 -5.31 -6.94 17.56
CA LEU A 9 -5.43 -5.48 17.52
C LEU A 9 -4.92 -4.80 18.81
N LEU A 10 -5.15 -5.42 19.97
CA LEU A 10 -4.62 -4.93 21.25
C LEU A 10 -3.09 -5.10 21.36
N GLY A 11 -2.53 -6.14 20.74
CA GLY A 11 -1.08 -6.34 20.65
C GLY A 11 -0.39 -5.36 19.69
N LEU A 12 -1.01 -5.05 18.55
CA LEU A 12 -0.47 -4.15 17.53
C LEU A 12 -0.24 -2.71 18.04
N CYS A 13 -1.02 -2.23 19.02
CA CYS A 13 -0.79 -0.92 19.62
C CYS A 13 0.40 -0.86 20.60
N MET A 14 0.91 -2.01 21.05
CA MET A 14 1.91 -2.09 22.13
C MET A 14 3.17 -2.87 21.77
N SER A 15 3.31 -3.41 20.56
CA SER A 15 4.44 -4.30 20.25
C SER A 15 5.10 -4.03 18.91
N VAL A 16 6.38 -3.63 19.01
CA VAL A 16 7.38 -3.65 17.94
C VAL A 16 7.65 -5.12 17.63
N LEU A 17 6.81 -5.76 16.82
CA LEU A 17 7.02 -7.15 16.46
C LEU A 17 7.89 -7.24 15.20
N ALA A 18 8.94 -8.05 15.29
CA ALA A 18 9.83 -8.35 14.18
C ALA A 18 9.02 -8.78 12.96
N GLN A 19 9.29 -8.16 11.82
CA GLN A 19 8.74 -8.52 10.52
C GLN A 19 9.73 -9.44 9.80
N ALA A 20 9.24 -10.24 8.86
CA ALA A 20 10.07 -11.19 8.15
C ALA A 20 11.18 -10.54 7.31
N ASN A 21 12.40 -11.10 7.39
CA ASN A 21 13.61 -10.52 6.81
C ASN A 21 13.95 -11.01 5.37
N SER A 22 13.23 -11.96 4.79
CA SER A 22 13.59 -12.55 3.48
C SER A 22 12.36 -12.98 2.67
N ILE A 23 12.40 -12.78 1.35
CA ILE A 23 11.38 -13.24 0.38
C ILE A 23 11.52 -14.74 0.07
N LEU A 24 12.72 -15.30 0.24
CA LEU A 24 13.06 -16.65 -0.20
C LEU A 24 12.66 -17.77 0.79
N ASP A 25 12.33 -17.42 2.04
CA ASP A 25 11.99 -18.39 3.10
C ASP A 25 10.48 -18.48 3.39
N ARG A 26 9.63 -18.04 2.45
CA ARG A 26 8.18 -17.92 2.69
C ARG A 26 7.48 -19.26 2.48
N PRO A 27 6.91 -19.88 3.52
CA PRO A 27 6.24 -21.17 3.38
C PRO A 27 5.11 -21.04 2.37
N TYR A 28 5.07 -21.93 1.37
CA TYR A 28 3.98 -21.99 0.39
C TYR A 28 3.76 -20.70 -0.43
N ALA A 29 4.78 -19.84 -0.54
CA ALA A 29 4.81 -18.80 -1.55
C ALA A 29 5.15 -19.43 -2.92
N ASN A 30 4.36 -19.10 -3.93
CA ASN A 30 4.62 -19.51 -5.31
C ASN A 30 5.63 -18.53 -5.91
N LEU A 31 6.92 -18.88 -5.93
CA LEU A 31 8.00 -18.03 -6.46
C LEU A 31 8.48 -18.47 -7.86
N GLY A 32 7.97 -19.58 -8.39
CA GLY A 32 8.35 -20.10 -9.70
C GLY A 32 7.70 -19.33 -10.84
N SER A 33 8.47 -19.05 -11.89
CA SER A 33 7.94 -18.52 -13.16
C SER A 33 7.61 -19.66 -14.13
N CYS A 34 6.81 -19.38 -15.16
CA CYS A 34 6.49 -20.38 -16.20
C CYS A 34 7.74 -20.90 -16.94
N ASN A 35 8.88 -20.23 -16.81
CA ASN A 35 10.18 -20.64 -17.36
C ASN A 35 10.92 -21.65 -16.47
N GLN A 36 10.43 -21.94 -15.26
CA GLN A 36 11.03 -22.86 -14.28
C GLN A 36 10.04 -24.00 -13.97
N LYS A 37 9.64 -24.75 -15.01
CA LYS A 37 8.56 -25.75 -14.91
C LYS A 37 8.82 -26.83 -13.86
N ASP A 38 10.07 -27.18 -13.60
CA ASP A 38 10.49 -28.14 -12.57
C ASP A 38 10.13 -27.70 -11.15
N LYS A 39 10.04 -26.39 -10.91
CA LYS A 39 9.70 -25.78 -9.61
C LYS A 39 8.21 -25.49 -9.44
N LEU A 40 7.41 -25.72 -10.48
CA LEU A 40 5.97 -25.43 -10.47
C LEU A 40 5.16 -26.56 -9.84
N ARG A 41 4.14 -26.18 -9.08
CA ARG A 41 3.11 -27.10 -8.59
C ARG A 41 2.20 -27.57 -9.75
N PRO A 42 1.50 -28.71 -9.62
CA PRO A 42 0.67 -29.27 -10.67
C PRO A 42 -0.30 -28.27 -11.33
N ALA A 43 -1.09 -27.52 -10.55
CA ALA A 43 -2.02 -26.56 -11.14
C ALA A 43 -1.30 -25.38 -11.83
N GLN A 44 -0.12 -24.99 -11.36
CA GLN A 44 0.65 -23.91 -12.00
C GLN A 44 1.24 -24.35 -13.33
N LYS A 45 1.67 -25.62 -13.45
CA LYS A 45 2.07 -26.19 -14.74
C LYS A 45 0.93 -26.11 -15.73
N VAL A 46 -0.28 -26.46 -15.30
CA VAL A 46 -1.49 -26.37 -16.13
C VAL A 46 -1.76 -24.93 -16.59
N ILE A 47 -1.69 -23.95 -15.68
CA ILE A 47 -1.87 -22.52 -16.02
C ILE A 47 -0.78 -22.07 -17.01
N CYS A 48 0.49 -22.37 -16.72
CA CYS A 48 1.63 -21.97 -17.56
C CYS A 48 1.59 -22.62 -18.95
N ASP A 49 1.28 -23.91 -19.03
CA ASP A 49 1.16 -24.62 -20.31
C ASP A 49 -0.01 -24.07 -21.13
N ALA A 50 -1.12 -23.68 -20.49
CA ALA A 50 -2.25 -23.07 -21.18
C ALA A 50 -1.98 -21.62 -21.64
N SER A 51 -1.01 -20.94 -21.02
CA SER A 51 -0.63 -19.55 -21.31
C SER A 51 0.38 -19.37 -22.44
N ASP A 52 0.87 -20.47 -23.04
CA ASP A 52 1.82 -20.42 -24.14
C ASP A 52 1.20 -19.69 -25.35
N PRO A 53 1.76 -18.54 -25.78
CA PRO A 53 1.21 -17.76 -26.89
C PRO A 53 1.29 -18.48 -28.24
N HIS A 54 2.07 -19.57 -28.35
CA HIS A 54 2.13 -20.41 -29.53
C HIS A 54 1.00 -21.45 -29.59
N LEU A 55 0.23 -21.60 -28.51
CA LEU A 55 -0.95 -22.47 -28.47
C LEU A 55 -2.22 -21.66 -28.77
N THR A 56 -3.08 -22.22 -29.60
CA THR A 56 -4.36 -21.64 -30.08
C THR A 56 -5.45 -21.49 -28.99
N HIS A 57 -5.10 -21.63 -27.71
CA HIS A 57 -6.03 -21.76 -26.59
C HIS A 57 -5.98 -20.65 -25.55
N TYR A 58 -5.24 -19.56 -25.80
CA TYR A 58 -5.36 -18.36 -24.96
C TYR A 58 -6.79 -17.80 -25.07
N ASN A 59 -7.59 -18.06 -24.04
CA ASN A 59 -8.93 -17.53 -23.88
C ASN A 59 -9.04 -16.75 -22.57
N SER A 60 -10.15 -16.06 -22.37
CA SER A 60 -10.37 -15.21 -21.18
C SER A 60 -10.25 -15.97 -19.85
N ILE A 61 -10.47 -17.29 -19.84
CA ILE A 61 -10.32 -18.12 -18.63
C ILE A 61 -8.84 -18.31 -18.27
N VAL A 62 -7.97 -18.56 -19.26
CA VAL A 62 -6.52 -18.70 -19.03
C VAL A 62 -5.92 -17.39 -18.50
N GLY A 63 -6.23 -16.26 -19.14
CA GLY A 63 -5.79 -14.95 -18.66
C GLY A 63 -6.25 -14.67 -17.23
N ALA A 64 -7.52 -15.01 -16.91
CA ALA A 64 -8.03 -14.87 -15.56
C ALA A 64 -7.32 -15.80 -14.55
N MET A 65 -7.01 -17.06 -14.90
CA MET A 65 -6.26 -17.94 -13.99
C MET A 65 -4.87 -17.38 -13.67
N MET A 66 -4.15 -16.86 -14.68
CA MET A 66 -2.84 -16.23 -14.43
C MET A 66 -2.94 -15.02 -13.50
N GLU A 67 -3.94 -14.16 -13.73
CA GLU A 67 -4.20 -12.99 -12.90
C GLU A 67 -4.48 -13.40 -11.44
N TYR A 68 -5.38 -14.37 -11.24
CA TYR A 68 -5.79 -14.79 -9.90
C TYR A 68 -4.72 -15.65 -9.18
N ASP A 69 -3.89 -16.45 -9.87
CA ASP A 69 -2.71 -17.09 -9.25
C ASP A 69 -1.73 -16.04 -8.71
N GLY A 70 -1.40 -15.06 -9.56
CA GLY A 70 -0.52 -13.95 -9.20
C GLY A 70 -1.08 -13.13 -8.04
N ALA A 71 -2.36 -12.77 -8.09
CA ALA A 71 -3.03 -12.01 -7.04
C ALA A 71 -3.09 -12.78 -5.72
N ALA A 72 -3.50 -14.05 -5.72
CA ALA A 72 -3.56 -14.87 -4.51
C ALA A 72 -2.18 -14.97 -3.85
N ASN A 73 -1.13 -15.19 -4.64
CA ASN A 73 0.24 -15.26 -4.13
C ASN A 73 0.73 -13.91 -3.60
N GLY A 74 0.50 -12.82 -4.33
CA GLY A 74 0.89 -11.46 -3.93
C GLY A 74 0.23 -11.03 -2.62
N HIS A 75 -1.08 -11.24 -2.48
CA HIS A 75 -1.80 -10.93 -1.24
C HIS A 75 -1.33 -11.80 -0.06
N TYR A 76 -1.06 -13.09 -0.28
CA TYR A 76 -0.51 -13.96 0.76
C TYR A 76 0.85 -13.45 1.27
N ILE A 77 1.76 -13.12 0.34
CA ILE A 77 3.08 -12.56 0.62
C ILE A 77 2.97 -11.26 1.42
N ASN A 78 2.08 -10.36 1.02
CA ASN A 78 1.88 -9.09 1.72
C ASN A 78 1.32 -9.30 3.13
N LEU A 79 0.23 -10.06 3.26
CA LEU A 79 -0.40 -10.36 4.55
C LEU A 79 0.58 -11.05 5.50
N TRP A 80 1.33 -12.04 5.02
CA TRP A 80 2.31 -12.76 5.83
C TRP A 80 3.44 -11.87 6.36
N ARG A 81 3.93 -10.92 5.54
CA ARG A 81 4.96 -9.94 5.94
C ARG A 81 4.46 -8.99 7.02
N ASP A 82 3.19 -8.60 6.90
CA ASP A 82 2.58 -7.58 7.74
C ASP A 82 2.03 -8.14 9.06
N LEU A 83 1.95 -9.47 9.18
CA LEU A 83 1.60 -10.17 10.42
C LEU A 83 2.83 -10.38 11.32
N PRO A 84 2.64 -10.38 12.66
CA PRO A 84 3.75 -10.67 13.55
C PRO A 84 4.29 -12.09 13.37
N MET A 85 5.63 -12.20 13.35
CA MET A 85 6.34 -13.47 13.26
C MET A 85 5.91 -14.45 14.35
N ASP A 86 5.72 -15.71 13.97
CA ASP A 86 5.31 -16.84 14.82
C ASP A 86 3.97 -16.69 15.54
N SER A 87 3.22 -15.63 15.26
CA SER A 87 1.92 -15.40 15.86
C SER A 87 0.92 -16.50 15.48
N PRO A 88 -0.06 -16.80 16.35
CA PRO A 88 -1.13 -17.74 16.01
C PRO A 88 -1.89 -17.36 14.73
N VAL A 89 -2.00 -16.06 14.41
CA VAL A 89 -2.62 -15.61 13.15
C VAL A 89 -1.72 -15.94 11.96
N GLN A 90 -0.42 -15.66 12.02
CA GLN A 90 0.51 -16.00 10.93
C GLN A 90 0.52 -17.50 10.65
N LYS A 91 0.58 -18.34 11.69
CA LYS A 91 0.52 -19.81 11.56
C LYS A 91 -0.77 -20.30 10.89
N ARG A 92 -1.92 -19.69 11.23
CA ARG A 92 -3.20 -20.00 10.57
C ARG A 92 -3.21 -19.59 9.10
N VAL A 93 -2.66 -18.42 8.76
CA VAL A 93 -2.57 -17.94 7.36
C VAL A 93 -1.68 -18.87 6.53
N ILE A 94 -0.55 -19.33 7.08
CA ILE A 94 0.35 -20.32 6.46
C ILE A 94 -0.39 -21.64 6.22
N ALA A 95 -1.07 -22.18 7.24
CA ALA A 95 -1.81 -23.44 7.12
C ALA A 95 -2.96 -23.34 6.10
N ALA A 96 -3.69 -22.22 6.09
CA ALA A 96 -4.74 -21.96 5.10
C ALA A 96 -4.18 -21.86 3.68
N GLN A 97 -2.98 -21.30 3.51
CA GLN A 97 -2.31 -21.23 2.21
C GLN A 97 -1.94 -22.62 1.69
N LYS A 98 -1.37 -23.47 2.55
CA LYS A 98 -1.08 -24.88 2.21
C LYS A 98 -2.34 -25.60 1.73
N ALA A 99 -3.41 -25.53 2.51
CA ALA A 99 -4.67 -26.20 2.18
C ALA A 99 -5.30 -25.65 0.89
N TYR A 100 -5.14 -24.35 0.62
CA TYR A 100 -5.54 -23.75 -0.65
C TYR A 100 -4.79 -24.37 -1.84
N LEU A 101 -3.45 -24.45 -1.76
CA LEU A 101 -2.63 -25.00 -2.85
C LEU A 101 -2.97 -26.46 -3.12
N GLU A 102 -3.22 -27.25 -2.07
CA GLU A 102 -3.66 -28.65 -2.19
C GLU A 102 -5.02 -28.76 -2.89
N ARG A 103 -6.01 -27.94 -2.50
CA ARG A 103 -7.32 -27.90 -3.17
C ARG A 103 -7.21 -27.49 -4.64
N ARG A 104 -6.34 -26.51 -4.92
CA ARG A 104 -6.11 -26.07 -6.29
C ARG A 104 -5.46 -27.17 -7.13
N ASP A 105 -4.43 -27.84 -6.61
CA ASP A 105 -3.76 -28.93 -7.31
C ASP A 105 -4.71 -30.12 -7.56
N ALA A 106 -5.65 -30.38 -6.64
CA ALA A 106 -6.67 -31.41 -6.81
C ALA A 106 -7.65 -31.16 -7.97
N CYS A 107 -7.74 -29.94 -8.50
CA CYS A 107 -8.56 -29.64 -9.69
C CYS A 107 -8.02 -30.28 -10.98
N GLY A 108 -6.76 -30.75 -10.99
CA GLY A 108 -6.15 -31.33 -12.19
C GLY A 108 -6.13 -30.35 -13.37
N LYS A 109 -6.78 -30.73 -14.49
CA LYS A 109 -6.88 -29.89 -15.71
C LYS A 109 -8.20 -29.11 -15.81
N ASP A 110 -9.05 -29.11 -14.78
CA ASP A 110 -10.30 -28.34 -14.80
C ASP A 110 -10.00 -26.85 -14.54
N TYR A 111 -9.94 -26.06 -15.62
CA TYR A 111 -9.70 -24.62 -15.57
C TYR A 111 -10.77 -23.86 -14.77
N GLY A 112 -12.03 -24.32 -14.82
CA GLY A 112 -13.11 -23.71 -14.05
C GLY A 112 -12.94 -23.93 -12.54
N CYS A 113 -12.52 -25.14 -12.15
CA CYS A 113 -12.20 -25.46 -10.75
C CYS A 113 -11.01 -24.65 -10.24
N ILE A 114 -9.92 -24.58 -11.01
CA ILE A 114 -8.73 -23.77 -10.67
C ILE A 114 -9.13 -22.32 -10.47
N LEU A 115 -9.78 -21.71 -11.48
CA LEU A 115 -10.18 -20.30 -11.43
C LEU A 115 -11.09 -19.98 -10.24
N ARG A 116 -12.08 -20.83 -9.94
CA ARG A 116 -12.96 -20.64 -8.77
C ARG A 116 -12.18 -20.70 -7.46
N THR A 117 -11.22 -21.62 -7.36
CA THR A 117 -10.38 -21.79 -6.17
C THR A 117 -9.47 -20.58 -5.95
N GLU A 118 -8.87 -20.05 -7.01
CA GLU A 118 -8.00 -18.87 -6.94
C GLU A 118 -8.79 -17.60 -6.64
N LYS A 119 -9.95 -17.39 -7.29
CA LYS A 119 -10.85 -16.28 -6.98
C LYS A 119 -11.28 -16.26 -5.52
N ALA A 120 -11.69 -17.42 -4.98
CA ALA A 120 -12.10 -17.53 -3.59
C ALA A 120 -10.94 -17.17 -2.64
N ARG A 121 -9.72 -17.66 -2.93
CA ARG A 121 -8.55 -17.38 -2.10
C ARG A 121 -8.12 -15.92 -2.18
N THR A 122 -8.09 -15.33 -3.37
CA THR A 122 -7.77 -13.91 -3.56
C THR A 122 -8.73 -13.04 -2.77
N LYS A 123 -10.04 -13.30 -2.83
CA LYS A 123 -11.04 -12.57 -2.04
C LYS A 123 -10.80 -12.70 -0.54
N GLU A 124 -10.53 -13.91 -0.05
CA GLU A 124 -10.25 -14.18 1.36
C GLU A 124 -9.03 -13.39 1.86
N LEU A 125 -7.92 -13.47 1.13
CA LEU A 125 -6.67 -12.79 1.47
C LEU A 125 -6.82 -11.26 1.39
N TYR A 126 -7.49 -10.76 0.36
CA TYR A 126 -7.80 -9.35 0.19
C TYR A 126 -8.57 -8.82 1.41
N THR A 127 -9.64 -9.51 1.84
CA THR A 127 -10.44 -9.08 3.00
C THR A 127 -9.63 -9.11 4.30
N GLN A 128 -8.76 -10.11 4.49
CA GLN A 128 -7.89 -10.17 5.66
C GLN A 128 -6.85 -9.05 5.68
N GLN A 129 -6.25 -8.74 4.53
CA GLN A 129 -5.27 -7.67 4.39
C GLN A 129 -5.92 -6.30 4.63
N GLU A 130 -7.08 -6.05 4.03
CA GLU A 130 -7.85 -4.82 4.24
C GLU A 130 -8.21 -4.62 5.73
N LYS A 131 -8.71 -5.67 6.41
CA LYS A 131 -9.02 -5.63 7.85
C LYS A 131 -7.79 -5.27 8.68
N LEU A 132 -6.64 -5.89 8.39
CA LEU A 132 -5.39 -5.63 9.10
C LEU A 132 -4.90 -4.20 8.91
N GLU A 133 -4.96 -3.67 7.69
CA GLU A 133 -4.51 -2.31 7.39
C GLU A 133 -5.42 -1.25 8.01
N LYS A 134 -6.75 -1.41 7.94
CA LYS A 134 -7.71 -0.52 8.61
C LYS A 134 -7.48 -0.47 10.13
N ALA A 135 -7.26 -1.64 10.72
CA ALA A 135 -6.93 -1.78 12.13
C ALA A 135 -5.66 -1.02 12.55
N LYS A 136 -4.59 -1.11 11.74
CA LYS A 136 -3.34 -0.36 11.99
C LYS A 136 -3.61 1.14 11.97
N LEU A 137 -4.37 1.64 10.99
CA LEU A 137 -4.73 3.06 10.90
C LEU A 137 -5.53 3.52 12.13
N ALA A 138 -6.52 2.74 12.58
CA ALA A 138 -7.30 3.04 13.78
C ALA A 138 -6.43 3.18 15.03
N CYS A 139 -5.52 2.21 15.24
CA CYS A 139 -4.59 2.23 16.35
C CYS A 139 -3.68 3.47 16.34
N LEU A 140 -3.26 3.90 15.15
CA LEU A 140 -2.25 4.95 14.98
C LEU A 140 -2.82 6.36 15.02
N THR A 141 -4.11 6.50 14.73
CA THR A 141 -4.79 7.79 14.75
C THR A 141 -5.39 8.15 16.11
N GLN A 142 -5.54 7.21 17.06
CA GLN A 142 -5.89 7.43 18.49
C GLN A 142 -6.89 8.59 18.76
N ALA A 143 -7.99 8.67 18.02
CA ALA A 143 -9.00 9.74 18.12
C ALA A 143 -8.50 11.17 17.81
N TRP A 144 -7.49 11.30 16.95
CA TRP A 144 -7.13 12.59 16.35
C TRP A 144 -8.29 13.15 15.54
N GLU A 145 -8.47 14.46 15.60
CA GLU A 145 -9.39 15.18 14.73
C GLU A 145 -8.61 15.87 13.61
N THR A 146 -9.23 15.98 12.44
CA THR A 146 -8.67 16.77 11.34
C THR A 146 -8.81 18.26 11.64
N ALA A 147 -8.05 19.11 10.91
CA ALA A 147 -8.22 20.55 10.99
C ALA A 147 -9.60 21.05 10.57
N GLY A 148 -10.31 20.29 9.73
CA GLY A 148 -11.68 20.58 9.30
C GLY A 148 -12.76 19.99 10.20
N GLY A 149 -12.38 19.39 11.34
CA GLY A 149 -13.27 18.64 12.22
C GLY A 149 -13.41 17.16 11.84
N GLY A 150 -13.87 16.35 12.80
CA GLY A 150 -14.10 14.92 12.62
C GLY A 150 -12.84 14.03 12.69
N PRO A 151 -13.01 12.70 12.81
CA PRO A 151 -11.90 11.78 13.07
C PRO A 151 -10.92 11.66 11.90
N LEU A 152 -9.63 11.80 12.19
CA LEU A 152 -8.54 11.61 11.23
C LEU A 152 -8.54 10.19 10.65
N GLU A 153 -8.88 9.19 11.47
CA GLU A 153 -9.04 7.80 11.02
C GLU A 153 -9.98 7.71 9.83
N GLN A 154 -11.21 8.22 9.99
CA GLN A 154 -12.22 8.15 8.96
C GLN A 154 -11.75 8.87 7.70
N ARG A 155 -11.16 10.05 7.84
CA ARG A 155 -10.65 10.81 6.69
C ARG A 155 -9.53 10.07 5.95
N LEU A 156 -8.65 9.38 6.66
CA LEU A 156 -7.61 8.55 6.04
C LEU A 156 -8.25 7.35 5.33
N LEU A 157 -9.22 6.69 5.95
CA LEU A 157 -9.95 5.57 5.35
C LEU A 157 -10.70 5.96 4.07
N ASP A 158 -11.28 7.15 4.02
CA ASP A 158 -11.93 7.67 2.81
C ASP A 158 -10.93 7.81 1.65
N GLY A 159 -9.72 8.33 1.95
CA GLY A 159 -8.64 8.42 0.97
C GLY A 159 -7.95 7.09 0.68
N PHE A 160 -8.09 6.10 1.55
CA PHE A 160 -7.59 4.73 1.38
C PHE A 160 -8.69 3.75 0.95
N ASN A 161 -9.78 4.26 0.35
CA ASN A 161 -10.97 3.45 0.10
C ASN A 161 -10.79 2.42 -1.04
N ILE A 162 -9.97 2.72 -2.05
CA ILE A 162 -9.64 1.73 -3.09
C ILE A 162 -8.44 0.89 -2.61
N PHE A 163 -8.66 -0.40 -2.40
CA PHE A 163 -7.64 -1.37 -2.02
C PHE A 163 -7.38 -2.37 -3.17
N PRO A 164 -6.16 -2.94 -3.35
CA PRO A 164 -4.93 -2.66 -2.61
C PRO A 164 -4.43 -1.23 -2.84
N TRP A 165 -3.80 -0.67 -1.82
CA TRP A 165 -3.17 0.65 -1.94
C TRP A 165 -1.94 0.55 -2.83
N ARG A 166 -1.73 1.59 -3.64
CA ARG A 166 -0.49 1.74 -4.42
C ARG A 166 0.67 1.86 -3.45
N MET A 167 1.82 1.29 -3.82
CA MET A 167 2.99 1.31 -2.96
C MET A 167 4.30 1.37 -3.72
N VAL A 168 5.31 1.96 -3.10
CA VAL A 168 6.71 1.93 -3.54
C VAL A 168 7.61 1.71 -2.33
N THR A 169 8.74 1.02 -2.54
CA THR A 169 9.81 0.89 -1.53
C THR A 169 10.96 1.79 -1.94
N LEU A 170 11.35 2.70 -1.05
CA LEU A 170 12.42 3.66 -1.24
C LEU A 170 13.78 3.00 -0.99
N ALA A 171 14.87 3.63 -1.45
CA ALA A 171 16.22 3.11 -1.32
C ALA A 171 16.68 2.86 0.13
N ASN A 172 16.14 3.64 1.09
CA ASN A 172 16.40 3.45 2.53
C ASN A 172 15.55 2.34 3.17
N GLY A 173 14.80 1.58 2.37
CA GLY A 173 13.91 0.50 2.81
C GLY A 173 12.57 0.98 3.37
N TRP A 174 12.29 2.29 3.40
CA TRP A 174 10.97 2.79 3.76
C TRP A 174 9.95 2.45 2.67
N ARG A 175 8.69 2.27 3.07
CA ARG A 175 7.58 2.01 2.16
C ARG A 175 6.62 3.20 2.18
N LEU A 176 6.35 3.77 1.02
CA LEU A 176 5.28 4.76 0.85
C LEU A 176 4.07 4.05 0.22
N GLN A 177 2.90 4.21 0.83
CA GLN A 177 1.63 3.64 0.38
C GLN A 177 0.59 4.74 0.24
N TRP A 178 -0.22 4.70 -0.81
CA TRP A 178 -1.25 5.72 -1.02
C TRP A 178 -2.50 5.15 -1.70
N GLY A 179 -3.61 5.84 -1.48
CA GLY A 179 -4.88 5.53 -2.11
C GLY A 179 -5.62 6.81 -2.52
N THR A 180 -6.77 6.59 -3.17
CA THR A 180 -7.74 7.63 -3.46
C THR A 180 -9.16 7.15 -3.16
N MET A 181 -10.09 8.09 -2.98
CA MET A 181 -11.51 7.78 -2.95
C MET A 181 -12.05 7.47 -4.37
N PRO A 182 -12.94 6.47 -4.55
CA PRO A 182 -13.66 6.24 -5.80
C PRO A 182 -14.40 7.49 -6.27
N ASP A 183 -14.38 7.75 -7.57
CA ASP A 183 -15.06 8.89 -8.24
C ASP A 183 -14.64 10.30 -7.74
N GLN A 184 -13.74 10.35 -6.75
CA GLN A 184 -13.21 11.56 -6.14
C GLN A 184 -11.70 11.44 -5.95
N ALA A 185 -10.95 11.31 -7.05
CA ALA A 185 -9.48 11.29 -7.05
C ALA A 185 -8.82 12.54 -6.40
N SER A 186 -9.61 13.57 -6.13
CA SER A 186 -9.22 14.70 -5.30
C SER A 186 -9.01 14.34 -3.82
N ILE A 187 -9.63 13.31 -3.29
CA ILE A 187 -9.45 12.87 -1.90
C ILE A 187 -8.45 11.72 -1.89
N GLN A 188 -7.28 11.96 -1.31
CA GLN A 188 -6.20 10.99 -1.25
C GLN A 188 -5.67 10.85 0.17
N SER A 189 -5.03 9.72 0.44
CA SER A 189 -4.30 9.48 1.68
C SER A 189 -3.01 8.73 1.41
N VAL A 190 -2.00 9.01 2.22
CA VAL A 190 -0.66 8.45 2.11
C VAL A 190 -0.14 8.04 3.48
N ALA A 191 0.60 6.94 3.53
CA ALA A 191 1.27 6.43 4.71
C ALA A 191 2.74 6.14 4.36
N LEU A 192 3.65 6.60 5.20
CA LEU A 192 5.08 6.33 5.10
C LEU A 192 5.49 5.45 6.26
N LEU A 193 6.00 4.26 5.94
CA LEU A 193 6.41 3.21 6.86
C LEU A 193 7.93 3.06 6.79
N ASP A 194 8.58 2.78 7.92
CA ASP A 194 9.99 2.39 7.89
C ASP A 194 10.20 0.96 7.40
N SER A 195 11.45 0.51 7.35
CA SER A 195 11.82 -0.86 6.94
C SER A 195 11.28 -1.95 7.85
N LYS A 196 10.83 -1.60 9.07
CA LYS A 196 10.16 -2.48 10.03
C LYS A 196 8.65 -2.31 10.00
N GLY A 197 8.11 -1.63 8.99
CA GLY A 197 6.67 -1.39 8.82
C GLY A 197 6.05 -0.51 9.92
N ARG A 198 6.84 0.31 10.62
CA ARG A 198 6.33 1.29 11.60
C ARG A 198 6.02 2.61 10.90
N ILE A 199 4.85 3.19 11.17
CA ILE A 199 4.48 4.48 10.59
C ILE A 199 5.44 5.57 11.05
N GLN A 200 6.05 6.25 10.07
CA GLN A 200 6.81 7.48 10.25
C GLN A 200 5.92 8.70 10.01
N ALA A 201 5.01 8.63 9.03
CA ALA A 201 4.07 9.69 8.73
C ALA A 201 2.77 9.18 8.12
N LEU A 202 1.69 9.90 8.35
CA LEU A 202 0.41 9.82 7.65
C LEU A 202 0.19 11.14 6.90
N GLY A 203 -0.56 11.11 5.80
CA GLY A 203 -0.90 12.29 5.05
C GLY A 203 -2.31 12.23 4.50
N THR A 204 -3.01 13.37 4.56
CA THR A 204 -4.30 13.57 3.88
C THR A 204 -4.10 14.63 2.83
N ALA A 205 -4.57 14.36 1.61
CA ALA A 205 -4.50 15.32 0.53
C ALA A 205 -5.86 15.55 -0.14
N GLU A 206 -6.12 16.79 -0.51
CA GLU A 206 -7.41 17.26 -1.03
C GLU A 206 -7.21 18.15 -2.25
N LYS A 207 -7.65 17.69 -3.41
CA LYS A 207 -7.60 18.40 -4.70
C LYS A 207 -6.19 18.52 -5.32
N LEU A 208 -5.19 17.73 -4.89
CA LEU A 208 -3.87 17.65 -5.57
C LEU A 208 -4.02 17.35 -7.06
N TYR A 209 -4.87 16.38 -7.41
CA TYR A 209 -5.14 16.03 -8.81
C TYR A 209 -5.73 17.18 -9.65
N ARG A 210 -6.41 18.13 -9.01
CA ARG A 210 -7.06 19.29 -9.65
C ARG A 210 -6.28 20.59 -9.47
N SER A 211 -5.23 20.61 -8.66
CA SER A 211 -4.31 21.75 -8.55
C SER A 211 -3.44 21.79 -9.80
N GLN A 212 -4.05 22.19 -10.92
CA GLN A 212 -3.29 22.46 -12.13
C GLN A 212 -2.31 23.60 -11.87
N LEU A 213 -1.11 23.42 -12.39
CA LEU A 213 0.00 24.37 -12.39
C LEU A 213 -0.49 25.76 -12.81
N GLY A 214 -0.56 26.70 -11.87
CA GLY A 214 -0.91 28.10 -12.16
C GLY A 214 -1.89 28.75 -11.19
N GLN A 215 -2.70 27.99 -10.45
CA GLN A 215 -3.60 28.56 -9.43
C GLN A 215 -3.07 28.30 -8.02
N ARG A 216 -2.76 29.39 -7.30
CA ARG A 216 -2.32 29.37 -5.90
C ARG A 216 -3.52 29.04 -5.01
N LEU A 217 -3.64 27.78 -4.58
CA LEU A 217 -4.68 27.37 -3.64
C LEU A 217 -4.41 27.99 -2.26
N LEU A 218 -5.43 28.61 -1.66
CA LEU A 218 -5.34 29.38 -0.41
C LEU A 218 -5.22 28.49 0.83
N GLU A 219 -5.72 27.25 0.78
CA GLU A 219 -5.71 26.28 1.89
C GLU A 219 -4.69 25.17 1.66
N PRO A 220 -4.07 24.61 2.73
CA PRO A 220 -3.13 23.50 2.58
C PRO A 220 -3.84 22.26 2.04
N VAL A 221 -3.48 21.92 0.80
CA VAL A 221 -3.97 20.77 0.03
C VAL A 221 -3.34 19.47 0.53
N LEU A 222 -2.22 19.58 1.27
CA LEU A 222 -1.51 18.45 1.87
C LEU A 222 -1.27 18.69 3.36
N ARG A 223 -1.78 17.78 4.18
CA ARG A 223 -1.58 17.76 5.64
C ARG A 223 -0.82 16.50 6.02
N ILE A 224 0.27 16.65 6.76
CA ILE A 224 1.19 15.58 7.14
C ILE A 224 1.17 15.44 8.66
N TYR A 225 1.01 14.23 9.15
CA TYR A 225 0.99 13.89 10.56
C TYR A 225 2.18 12.96 10.84
N VAL A 226 3.18 13.44 11.58
CA VAL A 226 4.43 12.71 11.82
C VAL A 226 4.46 12.06 13.19
N ALA A 227 4.95 10.82 13.24
CA ALA A 227 5.16 10.10 14.50
C ALA A 227 6.39 10.65 15.24
N ASN A 228 7.48 10.91 14.53
CA ASN A 228 8.72 11.43 15.10
C ASN A 228 9.14 12.74 14.42
N VAL A 229 9.13 13.84 15.18
CA VAL A 229 9.51 15.17 14.71
C VAL A 229 10.95 15.22 14.19
N LYS A 230 11.87 14.41 14.76
CA LYS A 230 13.27 14.38 14.31
C LYS A 230 13.42 13.84 12.88
N SER A 231 12.47 13.03 12.41
CA SER A 231 12.50 12.45 11.07
C SER A 231 11.91 13.39 10.00
N LEU A 232 11.46 14.60 10.36
CA LEU A 232 10.83 15.54 9.43
C LEU A 232 11.69 15.86 8.21
N VAL A 233 13.00 16.02 8.40
CA VAL A 233 13.96 16.34 7.33
C VAL A 233 14.01 15.24 6.27
N GLU A 234 13.76 13.99 6.65
CA GLU A 234 13.73 12.83 5.74
C GLU A 234 12.33 12.61 5.16
N ILE A 235 11.28 12.84 5.94
CA ILE A 235 9.87 12.62 5.56
C ILE A 235 9.39 13.64 4.52
N VAL A 236 9.69 14.92 4.73
CA VAL A 236 9.10 16.01 3.93
C VAL A 236 9.51 15.94 2.45
N PRO A 237 10.77 15.69 2.08
CA PRO A 237 11.15 15.53 0.68
C PRO A 237 10.40 14.40 0.00
N VAL A 238 10.26 13.25 0.67
CA VAL A 238 9.55 12.07 0.15
C VAL A 238 8.08 12.41 -0.16
N LEU A 239 7.37 13.01 0.81
CA LEU A 239 5.95 13.36 0.63
C LEU A 239 5.74 14.53 -0.34
N SER A 240 6.73 15.42 -0.48
CA SER A 240 6.71 16.48 -1.49
C SER A 240 6.82 15.92 -2.90
N SER A 241 7.75 14.99 -3.14
CA SER A 241 7.88 14.32 -4.44
C SER A 241 6.63 13.50 -4.78
N TRP A 242 6.06 12.78 -3.80
CA TRP A 242 4.78 12.08 -3.98
C TRP A 242 3.64 13.05 -4.34
N ALA A 243 3.55 14.20 -3.67
CA ALA A 243 2.52 15.20 -3.96
C ALA A 243 2.67 15.80 -5.36
N ALA A 244 3.91 16.04 -5.80
CA ALA A 244 4.18 16.52 -7.15
C ALA A 244 3.81 15.46 -8.20
N ALA A 245 4.11 14.19 -7.93
CA ALA A 245 3.66 13.08 -8.76
C ALA A 245 2.12 13.02 -8.82
N SER A 246 1.42 13.24 -7.70
CA SER A 246 -0.04 13.31 -7.70
C SER A 246 -0.59 14.48 -8.54
N CYS A 247 0.03 15.67 -8.48
CA CYS A 247 -0.37 16.80 -9.34
C CYS A 247 -0.20 16.46 -10.82
N LEU A 248 0.83 15.66 -11.12
CA LEU A 248 1.12 15.09 -12.43
C LEU A 248 0.40 13.75 -12.69
N ARG A 249 -0.62 13.41 -11.91
CA ARG A 249 -1.47 12.21 -12.10
C ARG A 249 -0.71 10.87 -12.09
N PHE A 250 0.49 10.83 -11.50
CA PHE A 250 1.36 9.66 -11.46
C PHE A 250 1.72 9.09 -12.83
N ASN A 251 1.75 9.92 -13.88
CA ASN A 251 1.90 9.44 -15.27
C ASN A 251 3.05 10.09 -16.05
N GLN A 252 3.93 10.83 -15.39
CA GLN A 252 5.04 11.54 -16.03
C GLN A 252 6.36 10.85 -15.70
N SER A 253 7.21 10.70 -16.72
CA SER A 253 8.64 10.46 -16.47
C SER A 253 9.29 11.79 -16.09
N CYS A 254 10.24 11.78 -15.16
CA CYS A 254 10.99 12.99 -14.81
C CYS A 254 12.40 13.02 -15.39
N ASP A 255 12.65 12.14 -16.36
CA ASP A 255 13.85 12.08 -17.19
C ASP A 255 13.58 12.72 -18.56
N GLY A 256 14.63 13.24 -19.20
CA GLY A 256 14.55 13.78 -20.56
C GLY A 256 13.61 14.99 -20.70
N GLU A 257 12.75 14.97 -21.72
CA GLU A 257 11.92 16.12 -22.15
C GLU A 257 10.84 16.53 -21.13
N GLU A 258 10.37 15.59 -20.29
CA GLU A 258 9.31 15.85 -19.31
C GLU A 258 9.83 16.43 -17.97
N ARG A 259 11.15 16.50 -17.81
CA ARG A 259 11.82 17.01 -16.59
C ARG A 259 11.37 18.42 -16.19
N SER A 260 11.12 19.30 -17.17
CA SER A 260 10.65 20.67 -16.93
C SER A 260 9.26 20.72 -16.28
N LYS A 261 8.37 19.79 -16.63
CA LYS A 261 7.04 19.65 -16.00
C LYS A 261 7.18 19.20 -14.55
N CYS A 262 8.08 18.27 -14.27
CA CYS A 262 8.37 17.81 -12.90
C CYS A 262 8.98 18.92 -12.03
N GLN A 263 9.89 19.72 -12.60
CA GLN A 263 10.43 20.91 -11.92
C GLN A 263 9.32 21.93 -11.59
N ALA A 264 8.44 22.20 -12.55
CA ALA A 264 7.30 23.09 -12.33
C ALA A 264 6.36 22.55 -11.24
N ALA A 265 6.09 21.24 -11.24
CA ALA A 265 5.28 20.58 -10.22
C ALA A 265 5.84 20.78 -8.81
N LEU A 266 7.17 20.66 -8.62
CA LEU A 266 7.81 20.92 -7.33
C LEU A 266 7.76 22.39 -6.93
N ALA A 267 8.08 23.28 -7.88
CA ALA A 267 8.12 24.72 -7.62
C ALA A 267 6.75 25.28 -7.22
N HIS A 268 5.67 24.65 -7.72
CA HIS A 268 4.29 25.06 -7.48
C HIS A 268 3.53 24.09 -6.58
N LEU A 269 4.25 23.27 -5.79
CA LEU A 269 3.60 22.41 -4.80
C LEU A 269 2.70 23.26 -3.88
N PRO A 270 1.49 22.79 -3.59
CA PRO A 270 0.62 23.50 -2.68
C PRO A 270 1.22 23.54 -1.28
N ARG A 271 0.74 24.50 -0.48
CA ARG A 271 1.20 24.67 0.90
C ARG A 271 0.98 23.38 1.69
N MET A 272 2.02 22.94 2.39
CA MET A 272 1.97 21.81 3.30
C MET A 272 1.75 22.29 4.73
N ALA A 273 0.91 21.57 5.47
CA ALA A 273 0.80 21.72 6.91
C ALA A 273 1.30 20.44 7.60
N VAL A 274 2.12 20.60 8.64
CA VAL A 274 2.78 19.48 9.33
C VAL A 274 2.36 19.47 10.79
N TYR A 275 2.01 18.30 11.32
CA TYR A 275 1.51 18.10 12.68
C TYR A 275 2.22 16.93 13.36
N GLY A 276 2.47 17.00 14.67
CA GLY A 276 3.04 15.88 15.42
C GLY A 276 1.98 14.96 16.04
N LEU A 277 1.92 13.68 15.65
CA LEU A 277 0.90 12.69 16.10
C LEU A 277 0.86 12.43 17.62
N HIS A 278 1.96 12.70 18.32
CA HIS A 278 2.03 12.52 19.79
C HIS A 278 1.82 13.81 20.59
N CYS A 279 1.38 14.88 19.93
CA CYS A 279 1.04 16.13 20.58
C CYS A 279 -0.10 15.93 21.59
N LYS A 280 0.14 16.30 22.85
CA LYS A 280 -0.82 16.12 23.96
C LYS A 280 -1.88 17.20 24.05
N ALA A 281 -1.74 18.30 23.31
CA ALA A 281 -2.74 19.35 23.18
C ALA A 281 -3.89 18.87 22.26
N ARG A 282 -4.58 17.80 22.66
CA ARG A 282 -5.76 17.28 21.98
C ARG A 282 -6.89 18.30 22.17
N LYS A 283 -7.09 19.17 21.18
CA LYS A 283 -8.42 19.70 20.78
C LYS A 283 -8.40 20.61 19.54
N THR A 284 -7.25 21.01 19.00
CA THR A 284 -7.18 21.58 17.64
C THR A 284 -5.81 21.29 17.01
N THR A 285 -5.81 20.93 15.72
CA THR A 285 -4.57 20.64 14.96
C THR A 285 -3.60 21.82 14.91
N LEU A 286 -4.09 23.07 15.02
CA LEU A 286 -3.27 24.29 15.02
C LEU A 286 -2.21 24.30 16.14
N SER A 287 -2.55 23.84 17.34
CA SER A 287 -1.61 23.80 18.48
C SER A 287 -0.52 22.74 18.36
N CYS A 288 -0.70 21.79 17.43
CA CYS A 288 0.25 20.72 17.16
C CYS A 288 1.03 20.94 15.85
N GLY A 289 0.89 22.14 15.26
CA GLY A 289 1.59 22.54 14.05
C GLY A 289 3.10 22.58 14.26
N LEU A 290 3.84 22.02 13.30
CA LEU A 290 5.29 22.00 13.27
C LEU A 290 5.78 22.89 12.13
N PRO A 291 6.92 23.57 12.28
CA PRO A 291 7.53 24.28 11.17
C PRO A 291 7.89 23.27 10.08
N SER A 292 7.47 23.53 8.84
CA SER A 292 7.89 22.70 7.72
C SER A 292 9.39 22.92 7.49
N PRO A 293 10.23 21.87 7.51
CA PRO A 293 11.64 22.00 7.20
C PRO A 293 11.83 22.55 5.78
N ALA A 294 12.82 23.43 5.59
CA ALA A 294 13.17 24.04 4.30
C ALA A 294 13.95 23.07 3.38
N VAL A 295 13.57 21.79 3.37
CA VAL A 295 14.25 20.75 2.60
C VAL A 295 13.49 20.56 1.30
N LYS A 296 14.22 20.62 0.19
CA LYS A 296 13.63 20.48 -1.15
C LYS A 296 13.54 19.01 -1.55
N ALA A 297 12.42 18.64 -2.15
CA ALA A 297 12.29 17.40 -2.90
C ALA A 297 13.20 17.40 -4.13
N LYS A 298 13.60 16.21 -4.58
CA LYS A 298 14.34 16.01 -5.82
C LYS A 298 13.38 15.68 -6.96
N VAL A 299 13.67 16.20 -8.15
CA VAL A 299 12.86 15.99 -9.36
C VAL A 299 12.88 14.52 -9.76
N GLU A 300 14.03 13.88 -9.60
CA GLU A 300 14.27 12.47 -9.91
C GLU A 300 13.35 11.58 -9.06
N ASP A 301 13.09 11.98 -7.81
CA ASP A 301 12.29 11.19 -6.88
C ASP A 301 10.81 11.14 -7.27
N ILE A 302 10.33 12.03 -8.13
CA ILE A 302 8.94 12.05 -8.62
C ILE A 302 8.68 10.85 -9.54
N GLY A 303 9.65 10.51 -10.38
CA GLY A 303 9.56 9.38 -11.31
C GLY A 303 9.43 8.04 -10.59
N PHE A 304 9.83 7.92 -9.32
CA PHE A 304 9.59 6.70 -8.54
C PHE A 304 8.11 6.39 -8.29
N TYR A 305 7.24 7.40 -8.42
CA TYR A 305 5.80 7.25 -8.19
C TYR A 305 5.00 7.16 -9.49
N SER A 306 5.63 7.31 -10.66
CA SER A 306 4.96 7.06 -11.93
C SER A 306 4.70 5.56 -12.10
N GLN A 307 3.45 5.20 -12.37
CA GLN A 307 3.01 3.81 -12.59
C GLN A 307 2.13 3.74 -13.83
#